data_AF-A0A4Q5XXY8-F1
#
_entry.id   AF-A0A4Q5XXY8-F1
#
_cell.length_a   1.000
_cell.length_b   1.000
_cell.length_c   1.000
_cell.angle_alpha   90.00
_cell.angle_beta   90.00
_cell.angle_gamma   90.00
#
_symmetry.space_group_name_H-M   'P 1'
#
loop_
_entity.id
_entity.type
_entity.pdbx_description
1 polymer ?
#
loop_
_entity_poly.entity_id
_entity_poly.type
_entity_poly.pdbx_seq_one_letter_code
_entity_poly.pdbx_strand_id
1 'polypeptide(L)'
;VGPFGGMDIGGGFGYWPYDDIRAVNYVIENMPKYAGNFTESRVTELLGEAYFCRAFFYFSLAKRYGGVPIVSTVQNYPQQSIEELQVPRNKEEEVWTFIGEDLDKAYEMMSATSPRGRANKYVALALKSRAMLYAGSIAKYGSVNFVDGEAKSAGLVGIPADKASSFFQKAWDAAKLFEGTSYKLYNKYPSDKVKNYTDLFLDPTSEENILVRDYSITTRTAHSWDATFSPGFMTVGPESRAYPTLEFVERWGKLPVLDANDRPIKFNNLADLMNNSNLEPRLLATVYFPGATLRGKTFDTQRGLYENMFTGTVTQEVTKPLEARTSITSSDPNT
;
A
#
# COMPACT_ATOMS: atom_id res chain seq x y z
N VAL A 1 -12.71 12.52 2.48
CA VAL A 1 -12.20 11.65 3.58
C VAL A 1 -12.16 12.50 4.84
N GLY A 2 -12.92 12.12 5.87
CA GLY A 2 -13.12 12.94 7.08
C GLY A 2 -12.06 12.67 8.15
N PRO A 3 -11.91 13.56 9.15
CA PRO A 3 -10.80 13.54 10.11
C PRO A 3 -10.86 12.42 11.17
N PHE A 4 -11.92 11.59 11.19
CA PHE A 4 -12.11 10.55 12.21
C PHE A 4 -12.50 9.19 11.62
N GLY A 5 -12.12 8.93 10.37
CA GLY A 5 -12.32 7.62 9.76
C GLY A 5 -11.20 6.66 10.14
N GLY A 6 -11.48 5.73 11.05
CA GLY A 6 -10.64 4.54 11.25
C GLY A 6 -10.44 3.76 9.94
N MET A 7 -9.67 2.66 10.03
CA MET A 7 -9.38 1.77 8.89
C MET A 7 -10.64 1.29 8.12
N ASP A 8 -11.84 1.48 8.66
CA ASP A 8 -13.13 1.21 8.02
C ASP A 8 -13.47 2.10 6.81
N ILE A 9 -12.95 3.34 6.71
CA ILE A 9 -13.28 4.25 5.58
C ILE A 9 -12.29 4.09 4.41
N GLY A 10 -11.24 3.29 4.60
CA GLY A 10 -10.34 2.86 3.52
C GLY A 10 -10.91 1.72 2.66
N GLY A 11 -12.20 1.39 2.82
CA GLY A 11 -12.86 0.29 2.13
C GLY A 11 -12.04 -0.99 2.24
N GLY A 12 -11.81 -1.49 3.46
CA GLY A 12 -11.03 -2.72 3.68
C GLY A 12 -11.52 -3.87 2.79
N PHE A 13 -12.56 -4.57 3.24
CA PHE A 13 -13.37 -5.48 2.42
C PHE A 13 -14.58 -4.79 1.75
N GLY A 14 -14.71 -3.46 1.92
CA GLY A 14 -15.80 -2.66 1.34
C GLY A 14 -15.45 -1.97 0.02
N TYR A 15 -14.22 -2.12 -0.48
CA TYR A 15 -13.82 -1.51 -1.75
C TYR A 15 -14.52 -2.22 -2.93
N TRP A 16 -15.50 -1.55 -3.54
CA TRP A 16 -16.30 -2.08 -4.66
C TRP A 16 -16.66 -0.95 -5.66
N PRO A 17 -15.69 -0.40 -6.40
CA PRO A 17 -15.84 0.86 -7.15
C PRO A 17 -16.53 0.67 -8.53
N TYR A 18 -17.58 -0.13 -8.63
CA TYR A 18 -18.24 -0.38 -9.92
C TYR A 18 -18.92 0.87 -10.51
N ASP A 19 -19.28 1.85 -9.68
CA ASP A 19 -19.74 3.16 -10.13
C ASP A 19 -18.63 3.93 -10.87
N ASP A 20 -17.40 3.90 -10.34
CA ASP A 20 -16.23 4.51 -10.99
C ASP A 20 -15.85 3.75 -12.27
N ILE A 21 -15.90 2.41 -12.23
CA ILE A 21 -15.66 1.57 -13.42
C ILE A 21 -16.68 1.89 -14.52
N ARG A 22 -17.96 2.07 -14.16
CA ARG A 22 -19.00 2.48 -15.11
C ARG A 22 -18.71 3.85 -15.71
N ALA A 23 -18.28 4.82 -14.89
CA ALA A 23 -17.87 6.15 -15.38
C ALA A 23 -16.70 6.06 -16.37
N VAL A 24 -15.72 5.20 -16.10
CA VAL A 24 -14.60 4.96 -17.00
C VAL A 24 -15.05 4.28 -18.30
N ASN A 25 -15.89 3.25 -18.23
CA ASN A 25 -16.47 2.61 -19.43
C ASN A 25 -17.24 3.62 -20.27
N TYR A 26 -17.97 4.54 -19.64
CA TYR A 26 -18.68 5.61 -20.33
C TYR A 26 -17.73 6.53 -21.10
N VAL A 27 -16.58 6.89 -20.52
CA VAL A 27 -15.55 7.66 -21.22
C VAL A 27 -15.02 6.87 -22.42
N ILE A 28 -14.65 5.59 -22.24
CA ILE A 28 -14.09 4.74 -23.29
C ILE A 28 -15.06 4.62 -24.47
N GLU A 29 -16.35 4.40 -24.21
CA GLU A 29 -17.37 4.24 -25.25
C GLU A 29 -17.75 5.55 -25.96
N ASN A 30 -17.72 6.68 -25.26
CA ASN A 30 -18.27 7.93 -25.78
C ASN A 30 -17.20 8.91 -26.28
N MET A 31 -15.96 8.85 -25.79
CA MET A 31 -14.89 9.75 -26.25
C MET A 31 -14.70 9.73 -27.78
N PRO A 32 -14.75 8.57 -28.48
CA PRO A 32 -14.66 8.54 -29.93
C PRO A 32 -15.82 9.28 -30.64
N LYS A 33 -17.02 9.29 -30.05
CA LYS A 33 -18.20 9.98 -30.61
C LYS A 33 -18.06 11.50 -30.55
N TYR A 34 -17.28 12.00 -29.60
CA TYR A 34 -17.01 13.43 -29.40
C TYR A 34 -15.63 13.86 -29.90
N ALA A 35 -14.92 12.98 -30.63
CA ALA A 35 -13.54 13.20 -31.05
C ALA A 35 -13.34 14.50 -31.86
N GLY A 36 -14.36 14.92 -32.63
CA GLY A 36 -14.32 16.16 -33.41
C GLY A 36 -14.16 17.45 -32.60
N ASN A 37 -14.31 17.40 -31.27
CA ASN A 37 -14.10 18.55 -30.37
C ASN A 37 -12.66 18.65 -29.85
N PHE A 38 -11.78 17.71 -30.21
CA PHE A 38 -10.43 17.58 -29.69
C PHE A 38 -9.42 17.30 -30.81
N THR A 39 -8.13 17.41 -30.50
CA THR A 39 -7.09 16.87 -31.37
C THR A 39 -7.06 15.34 -31.25
N GLU A 40 -6.65 14.65 -32.31
CA GLU A 40 -6.51 13.18 -32.31
C GLU A 40 -5.61 12.70 -31.17
N SER A 41 -4.46 13.34 -30.99
CA SER A 41 -3.53 13.05 -29.88
C SER A 41 -4.22 13.16 -28.52
N ARG A 42 -5.05 14.20 -28.32
CA ARG A 42 -5.76 14.37 -27.04
C ARG A 42 -6.82 13.29 -26.80
N VAL A 43 -7.53 12.88 -27.84
CA VAL A 43 -8.49 11.77 -27.77
C VAL A 43 -7.78 10.48 -27.38
N THR A 44 -6.66 10.18 -28.03
CA THR A 44 -5.84 8.99 -27.75
C THR A 44 -5.33 9.00 -26.32
N GLU A 45 -4.75 10.11 -25.84
CA GLU A 45 -4.29 10.23 -24.46
C GLU A 45 -5.42 10.03 -23.44
N LEU A 46 -6.60 10.63 -23.68
CA LEU A 46 -7.76 10.49 -22.78
C LEU A 46 -8.27 9.05 -22.71
N LEU A 47 -8.26 8.33 -23.85
CA LEU A 47 -8.58 6.90 -23.87
C LEU A 47 -7.52 6.09 -23.10
N GLY A 48 -6.24 6.41 -23.27
CA GLY A 48 -5.14 5.78 -22.52
C GLY A 48 -5.28 5.99 -21.00
N GLU A 49 -5.57 7.22 -20.56
CA GLU A 49 -5.85 7.54 -19.16
C GLU A 49 -7.07 6.73 -18.63
N ALA A 50 -8.12 6.58 -19.45
CA ALA A 50 -9.30 5.80 -19.07
C ALA A 50 -8.99 4.30 -18.90
N TYR A 51 -8.25 3.69 -19.84
CA TYR A 51 -7.79 2.31 -19.69
C TYR A 51 -6.91 2.11 -18.45
N PHE A 52 -5.98 3.05 -18.18
CA PHE A 52 -5.19 3.02 -16.95
C PHE A 52 -6.07 3.04 -15.69
N CYS A 53 -7.05 3.95 -15.63
CA CYS A 53 -7.96 4.06 -14.48
C CYS A 53 -8.77 2.77 -14.27
N ARG A 54 -9.28 2.15 -15.35
CA ARG A 54 -10.01 0.87 -15.25
C ARG A 54 -9.10 -0.22 -14.70
N ALA A 55 -7.91 -0.38 -15.25
CA ALA A 55 -6.92 -1.33 -14.75
C ALA A 55 -6.55 -1.06 -13.28
N PHE A 56 -6.44 0.20 -12.86
CA PHE A 56 -6.14 0.59 -11.48
C PHE A 56 -7.24 0.16 -10.50
N PHE A 57 -8.51 0.31 -10.89
CA PHE A 57 -9.66 -0.15 -10.11
C PHE A 57 -9.72 -1.68 -10.03
N TYR A 58 -9.58 -2.37 -11.17
CA TYR A 58 -9.56 -3.84 -11.18
C TYR A 58 -8.35 -4.42 -10.44
N PHE A 59 -7.17 -3.81 -10.51
CA PHE A 59 -6.01 -4.20 -9.70
C PHE A 59 -6.32 -4.14 -8.20
N SER A 60 -7.03 -3.10 -7.78
CA SER A 60 -7.43 -2.90 -6.39
C SER A 60 -8.50 -3.89 -5.92
N LEU A 61 -9.38 -4.34 -6.83
CA LEU A 61 -10.34 -5.43 -6.60
C LEU A 61 -9.64 -6.79 -6.55
N ALA A 62 -8.85 -7.13 -7.56
CA ALA A 62 -8.23 -8.44 -7.73
C ALA A 62 -7.33 -8.81 -6.55
N LYS A 63 -6.49 -7.86 -6.07
CA LYS A 63 -5.62 -8.10 -4.91
C LYS A 63 -6.36 -8.33 -3.57
N ARG A 64 -7.67 -8.09 -3.53
CA ARG A 64 -8.53 -8.30 -2.35
C ARG A 64 -9.42 -9.54 -2.49
N TYR A 65 -10.02 -9.74 -3.66
CA TYR A 65 -11.09 -10.72 -3.85
C TYR A 65 -10.75 -11.82 -4.87
N GLY A 66 -9.62 -11.73 -5.56
CA GLY A 66 -9.29 -12.58 -6.70
C GLY A 66 -10.21 -12.30 -7.89
N GLY A 67 -10.95 -13.32 -8.33
CA GLY A 67 -11.93 -13.21 -9.40
C GLY A 67 -13.09 -12.27 -9.03
N VAL A 68 -13.45 -11.36 -9.93
CA VAL A 68 -14.56 -10.39 -9.81
C VAL A 68 -15.26 -10.25 -11.17
N PRO A 69 -16.50 -9.74 -11.25
CA PRO A 69 -17.17 -9.56 -12.54
C PRO A 69 -16.43 -8.58 -13.45
N ILE A 70 -16.05 -8.98 -14.66
CA ILE A 70 -15.47 -8.06 -15.64
C ILE A 70 -16.60 -7.37 -16.38
N VAL A 71 -16.84 -6.11 -16.04
CA VAL A 71 -17.76 -5.19 -16.73
C VAL A 71 -16.91 -4.21 -17.55
N SER A 72 -16.85 -4.43 -18.86
CA SER A 72 -16.04 -3.65 -19.81
C SER A 72 -16.85 -2.67 -20.67
N THR A 73 -18.17 -2.70 -20.54
CA THR A 73 -19.13 -1.82 -21.23
C THR A 73 -20.02 -1.07 -20.23
N VAL A 74 -20.70 -0.03 -20.69
CA VAL A 74 -21.65 0.72 -19.89
C VAL A 74 -22.93 -0.09 -19.73
N GLN A 75 -23.24 -0.41 -18.49
CA GLN A 75 -24.52 -0.98 -18.10
C GLN A 75 -25.59 0.13 -17.92
N ASN A 76 -26.76 -0.05 -18.52
CA ASN A 76 -27.85 0.94 -18.55
C ASN A 76 -29.17 0.31 -18.10
N TYR A 77 -29.69 0.80 -16.97
CA TYR A 77 -31.04 0.50 -16.52
C TYR A 77 -31.95 1.72 -16.80
N PRO A 78 -33.19 1.54 -17.29
CA PRO A 78 -33.90 0.28 -17.50
C PRO A 78 -33.76 -0.33 -18.91
N GLN A 79 -32.83 0.16 -19.75
CA GLN A 79 -32.67 -0.34 -21.12
C GLN A 79 -32.24 -1.82 -21.18
N GLN A 80 -31.49 -2.27 -20.18
CA GLN A 80 -31.15 -3.67 -19.93
C GLN A 80 -31.96 -4.21 -18.76
N SER A 81 -32.36 -5.47 -18.86
CA SER A 81 -33.04 -6.23 -17.80
C SER A 81 -32.13 -6.46 -16.59
N ILE A 82 -32.72 -6.79 -15.44
CA ILE A 82 -31.94 -7.10 -14.22
C ILE A 82 -31.05 -8.33 -14.46
N GLU A 83 -31.56 -9.31 -15.18
CA GLU A 83 -30.85 -10.54 -15.53
C GLU A 83 -29.61 -10.25 -16.39
N GLU A 84 -29.69 -9.32 -17.35
CA GLU A 84 -28.53 -8.88 -18.15
C GLU A 84 -27.50 -8.09 -17.34
N LEU A 85 -27.94 -7.42 -16.27
CA LEU A 85 -27.07 -6.63 -15.39
C LEU A 85 -26.34 -7.49 -14.34
N GLN A 86 -26.84 -8.70 -14.07
CA GLN A 86 -26.24 -9.66 -13.15
C GLN A 86 -25.05 -10.42 -13.78
N VAL A 87 -23.89 -9.77 -13.82
CA VAL A 87 -22.67 -10.37 -14.36
C VAL A 87 -22.00 -11.25 -13.29
N PRO A 88 -21.77 -12.56 -13.55
CA PRO A 88 -21.10 -13.45 -12.61
C PRO A 88 -19.62 -13.07 -12.46
N ARG A 89 -18.99 -13.55 -11.38
CA ARG A 89 -17.54 -13.37 -11.18
C ARG A 89 -16.77 -14.11 -12.27
N ASN A 90 -15.75 -13.46 -12.82
CA ASN A 90 -14.75 -14.10 -13.66
C ASN A 90 -13.74 -14.88 -12.83
N LYS A 91 -12.99 -15.77 -13.48
CA LYS A 91 -11.84 -16.42 -12.85
C LYS A 91 -10.78 -15.39 -12.51
N GLU A 92 -10.00 -15.64 -11.46
CA GLU A 92 -8.93 -14.73 -11.06
C GLU A 92 -7.90 -14.52 -12.20
N GLU A 93 -7.52 -15.58 -12.93
CA GLU A 93 -6.65 -15.50 -14.11
C GLU A 93 -7.16 -14.51 -15.16
N GLU A 94 -8.48 -14.51 -15.41
CA GLU A 94 -9.11 -13.66 -16.42
C GLU A 94 -9.07 -12.19 -15.99
N VAL A 95 -9.30 -11.91 -14.70
CA VAL A 95 -9.23 -10.54 -14.17
C VAL A 95 -7.81 -9.99 -14.27
N TRP A 96 -6.80 -10.77 -13.90
CA TRP A 96 -5.40 -10.35 -14.04
C TRP A 96 -5.02 -10.14 -15.52
N THR A 97 -5.49 -11.01 -16.41
CA THR A 97 -5.28 -10.84 -17.86
C THR A 97 -5.91 -9.55 -18.37
N PHE A 98 -7.15 -9.26 -18.00
CA PHE A 98 -7.86 -8.04 -18.35
C PHE A 98 -7.14 -6.77 -17.85
N ILE A 99 -6.63 -6.79 -16.61
CA ILE A 99 -5.79 -5.70 -16.07
C ILE A 99 -4.55 -5.48 -16.95
N GLY A 100 -3.88 -6.56 -17.36
CA GLY A 100 -2.71 -6.49 -18.23
C GLY A 100 -3.00 -5.87 -19.60
N GLU A 101 -4.11 -6.25 -20.22
CA GLU A 101 -4.54 -5.74 -21.54
C GLU A 101 -4.91 -4.25 -21.52
N ASP A 102 -5.61 -3.80 -20.48
CA ASP A 102 -5.90 -2.37 -20.32
C ASP A 102 -4.62 -1.57 -20.08
N LEU A 103 -3.64 -2.11 -19.35
CA LEU A 103 -2.36 -1.44 -19.14
C LEU A 103 -1.50 -1.39 -20.41
N ASP A 104 -1.63 -2.37 -21.30
CA ASP A 104 -0.98 -2.33 -22.62
C ASP A 104 -1.55 -1.20 -23.48
N LYS A 105 -2.89 -1.10 -23.57
CA LYS A 105 -3.54 0.02 -24.27
C LYS A 105 -3.15 1.36 -23.66
N ALA A 106 -3.12 1.44 -22.33
CA ALA A 106 -2.73 2.65 -21.63
C ALA A 106 -1.28 3.05 -21.94
N TYR A 107 -0.35 2.10 -21.97
CA TYR A 107 1.04 2.34 -22.34
C TYR A 107 1.20 2.82 -23.79
N GLU A 108 0.48 2.22 -24.73
CA GLU A 108 0.53 2.57 -26.15
C GLU A 108 -0.06 3.96 -26.44
N MET A 109 -1.09 4.36 -25.68
CA MET A 109 -1.87 5.57 -25.96
C MET A 109 -1.44 6.80 -25.15
N MET A 110 -0.79 6.64 -23.99
CA MET A 110 -0.40 7.78 -23.15
C MET A 110 0.96 8.37 -23.54
N SER A 111 1.10 9.67 -23.30
CA SER A 111 2.38 10.38 -23.43
C SER A 111 3.40 9.93 -22.36
N ALA A 112 4.68 10.21 -22.62
CA ALA A 112 5.78 9.97 -21.68
C ALA A 112 5.76 10.90 -20.46
N THR A 113 5.12 12.06 -20.59
CA THR A 113 4.95 13.05 -19.54
C THR A 113 3.45 13.29 -19.30
N SER A 114 3.11 13.71 -18.09
CA SER A 114 1.74 14.03 -17.69
C SER A 114 1.75 15.17 -16.66
N PRO A 115 0.65 15.92 -16.53
CA PRO A 115 0.46 16.80 -15.39
C PRO A 115 0.56 16.04 -14.07
N ARG A 116 1.01 16.72 -13.01
CA ARG A 116 1.13 16.13 -11.66
C ARG A 116 -0.20 15.48 -11.24
N GLY A 117 -0.12 14.26 -10.72
CA GLY A 117 -1.27 13.47 -10.28
C GLY A 117 -1.97 12.67 -11.39
N ARG A 118 -1.62 12.87 -12.67
CA ARG A 118 -2.11 12.04 -13.79
C ARG A 118 -1.08 10.98 -14.16
N ALA A 119 -1.55 9.80 -14.55
CA ALA A 119 -0.69 8.75 -15.06
C ALA A 119 -0.11 9.14 -16.44
N ASN A 120 1.13 8.69 -16.69
CA ASN A 120 1.74 8.67 -18.01
C ASN A 120 2.02 7.21 -18.40
N LYS A 121 2.53 6.96 -19.61
CA LYS A 121 2.76 5.58 -20.07
C LYS A 121 3.70 4.76 -19.18
N TYR A 122 4.69 5.38 -18.56
CA TYR A 122 5.61 4.68 -17.67
C TYR A 122 4.95 4.31 -16.33
N VAL A 123 3.96 5.09 -15.87
CA VAL A 123 3.10 4.71 -14.75
C VAL A 123 2.31 3.45 -15.08
N ALA A 124 1.80 3.32 -16.32
CA ALA A 124 1.13 2.09 -16.77
C ALA A 124 2.07 0.89 -16.75
N LEU A 125 3.32 1.03 -17.23
CA LEU A 125 4.33 -0.04 -17.15
C LEU A 125 4.64 -0.45 -15.71
N ALA A 126 4.82 0.52 -14.81
CA ALA A 126 5.11 0.24 -13.40
C ALA A 126 3.95 -0.52 -12.74
N LEU A 127 2.70 -0.14 -13.03
CA LEU A 127 1.52 -0.86 -12.54
C LEU A 127 1.40 -2.25 -13.19
N LYS A 128 1.70 -2.39 -14.49
CA LYS A 128 1.68 -3.68 -15.18
C LYS A 128 2.70 -4.64 -14.59
N SER A 129 3.93 -4.18 -14.38
CA SER A 129 4.97 -4.99 -13.75
C SER A 129 4.50 -5.51 -12.38
N ARG A 130 3.94 -4.62 -11.53
CA ARG A 130 3.39 -5.01 -10.22
C ARG A 130 2.22 -5.99 -10.35
N ALA A 131 1.26 -5.73 -11.23
CA ALA A 131 0.06 -6.56 -11.39
C ALA A 131 0.41 -7.97 -11.88
N MET A 132 1.29 -8.06 -12.88
CA MET A 132 1.74 -9.35 -13.42
C MET A 132 2.62 -10.11 -12.42
N LEU A 133 3.40 -9.40 -11.58
CA LEU A 133 4.13 -10.03 -10.48
C LEU A 133 3.20 -10.62 -9.43
N TYR A 134 2.09 -9.94 -9.10
CA TYR A 134 1.04 -10.50 -8.23
C TYR A 134 0.46 -11.78 -8.83
N ALA A 135 -0.01 -11.73 -10.09
CA ALA A 135 -0.58 -12.89 -10.78
C ALA A 135 0.41 -14.07 -10.85
N GLY A 136 1.67 -13.82 -11.22
CA GLY A 136 2.71 -14.86 -11.25
C GLY A 136 3.01 -15.46 -9.88
N SER A 137 3.01 -14.63 -8.83
CA SER A 137 3.23 -15.10 -7.46
C SER A 137 2.05 -15.93 -6.94
N ILE A 138 0.81 -15.54 -7.26
CA ILE A 138 -0.40 -16.29 -6.93
C ILE A 138 -0.39 -17.63 -7.65
N ALA A 139 -0.03 -17.65 -8.94
CA ALA A 139 0.12 -18.90 -9.70
C ALA A 139 1.21 -19.82 -9.09
N LYS A 140 2.38 -19.26 -8.76
CA LYS A 140 3.53 -20.07 -8.31
C LYS A 140 3.42 -20.53 -6.86
N TYR A 141 2.92 -19.67 -5.97
CA TYR A 141 2.96 -19.86 -4.52
C TYR A 141 1.57 -19.95 -3.88
N GLY A 142 0.51 -19.65 -4.61
CA GLY A 142 -0.87 -19.68 -4.12
C GLY A 142 -1.49 -21.07 -4.01
N SER A 143 -0.78 -22.13 -4.46
CA SER A 143 -1.20 -23.52 -4.22
C SER A 143 -1.30 -23.86 -2.72
N VAL A 144 -0.58 -23.11 -1.87
CA VAL A 144 -0.62 -23.20 -0.40
C VAL A 144 -1.79 -22.40 0.21
N ASN A 145 -2.80 -22.02 -0.58
CA ASN A 145 -4.02 -21.42 -0.05
C ASN A 145 -4.70 -22.38 0.93
N PHE A 146 -4.73 -21.98 2.22
CA PHE A 146 -5.30 -22.76 3.34
C PHE A 146 -6.83 -22.84 3.34
N VAL A 147 -7.50 -22.35 2.29
CA VAL A 147 -8.95 -22.33 2.16
C VAL A 147 -9.34 -23.09 0.89
N ASP A 148 -9.80 -24.32 1.06
CA ASP A 148 -10.43 -25.12 0.01
C ASP A 148 -11.94 -24.78 -0.10
N GLY A 149 -12.55 -25.05 -1.25
CA GLY A 149 -13.98 -24.87 -1.46
C GLY A 149 -14.37 -24.53 -2.91
N GLU A 150 -15.67 -24.33 -3.14
CA GLU A 150 -16.25 -24.09 -4.46
C GLU A 150 -15.59 -22.93 -5.21
N ALA A 151 -15.27 -21.83 -4.51
CA ALA A 151 -14.60 -20.69 -5.12
C ALA A 151 -13.21 -21.04 -5.70
N LYS A 152 -12.45 -21.90 -5.01
CA LYS A 152 -11.14 -22.38 -5.48
C LYS A 152 -11.32 -23.35 -6.64
N SER A 153 -12.25 -24.30 -6.52
CA SER A 153 -12.57 -25.26 -7.60
C SER A 153 -13.05 -24.57 -8.88
N ALA A 154 -13.78 -23.45 -8.76
CA ALA A 154 -14.22 -22.64 -9.88
C ALA A 154 -13.15 -21.67 -10.43
N GLY A 155 -11.98 -21.56 -9.78
CA GLY A 155 -10.92 -20.63 -10.16
C GLY A 155 -11.22 -19.17 -9.85
N LEU A 156 -12.18 -18.89 -8.96
CA LEU A 156 -12.49 -17.55 -8.47
C LEU A 156 -11.45 -17.03 -7.48
N VAL A 157 -10.66 -17.94 -6.89
CA VAL A 157 -9.47 -17.63 -6.08
C VAL A 157 -8.34 -18.58 -6.46
N GLY A 158 -7.15 -18.04 -6.67
CA GLY A 158 -5.98 -18.75 -7.18
C GLY A 158 -5.88 -18.75 -8.70
N ILE A 159 -4.67 -19.01 -9.18
CA ILE A 159 -4.33 -19.11 -10.60
C ILE A 159 -3.61 -20.44 -10.82
N PRO A 160 -3.86 -21.18 -11.93
CA PRO A 160 -3.14 -22.42 -12.21
C PRO A 160 -1.62 -22.22 -12.26
N ALA A 161 -0.87 -23.15 -11.67
CA ALA A 161 0.57 -23.00 -11.46
C ALA A 161 1.40 -22.95 -12.76
N ASP A 162 0.90 -23.58 -13.83
CA ASP A 162 1.50 -23.54 -15.16
C ASP A 162 1.46 -22.15 -15.82
N LYS A 163 0.61 -21.24 -15.33
CA LYS A 163 0.54 -19.84 -15.78
C LYS A 163 1.63 -18.95 -15.21
N ALA A 164 2.32 -19.38 -14.15
CA ALA A 164 3.27 -18.55 -13.41
C ALA A 164 4.35 -17.95 -14.32
N SER A 165 4.97 -18.77 -15.18
CA SER A 165 6.04 -18.33 -16.08
C SER A 165 5.58 -17.23 -17.05
N SER A 166 4.35 -17.33 -17.58
CA SER A 166 3.80 -16.32 -18.49
C SER A 166 3.60 -14.98 -17.78
N PHE A 167 3.04 -14.99 -16.57
CA PHE A 167 2.84 -13.77 -15.80
C PHE A 167 4.17 -13.14 -15.35
N PHE A 168 5.15 -13.94 -14.90
CA PHE A 168 6.48 -13.40 -14.57
C PHE A 168 7.19 -12.81 -15.79
N GLN A 169 7.04 -13.42 -16.97
CA GLN A 169 7.58 -12.86 -18.21
C GLN A 169 6.97 -11.48 -18.50
N LYS A 170 5.63 -11.36 -18.46
CA LYS A 170 4.95 -10.07 -18.65
C LYS A 170 5.36 -9.02 -17.61
N ALA A 171 5.63 -9.43 -16.37
CA ALA A 171 6.10 -8.54 -15.32
C ALA A 171 7.52 -8.02 -15.59
N TRP A 172 8.40 -8.90 -16.07
CA TRP A 172 9.77 -8.59 -16.46
C TRP A 172 9.82 -7.71 -17.71
N ASP A 173 9.02 -8.03 -18.75
CA ASP A 173 8.95 -7.23 -19.99
C ASP A 173 8.55 -5.79 -19.68
N ALA A 174 7.53 -5.60 -18.83
CA ALA A 174 7.10 -4.27 -18.40
C ALA A 174 8.17 -3.52 -17.60
N ALA A 175 8.89 -4.21 -16.71
CA ALA A 175 10.02 -3.63 -15.98
C ALA A 175 11.17 -3.27 -16.92
N LYS A 176 11.44 -4.10 -17.93
CA LYS A 176 12.51 -3.88 -18.89
C LYS A 176 12.25 -2.67 -19.78
N LEU A 177 10.99 -2.46 -20.18
CA LEU A 177 10.56 -1.24 -20.89
C LEU A 177 10.64 0.03 -20.02
N PHE A 178 10.60 -0.13 -18.69
CA PHE A 178 10.75 0.98 -17.75
C PHE A 178 12.22 1.38 -17.54
N GLU A 179 13.18 0.48 -17.81
CA GLU A 179 14.60 0.82 -17.76
C GLU A 179 14.95 1.91 -18.78
N GLY A 180 15.78 2.88 -18.38
CA GLY A 180 16.19 3.99 -19.24
C GLY A 180 15.16 5.11 -19.40
N THR A 181 14.05 5.06 -18.65
CA THR A 181 13.13 6.20 -18.52
C THR A 181 13.76 7.35 -17.72
N SER A 182 13.04 8.46 -17.59
CA SER A 182 13.50 9.63 -16.83
C SER A 182 13.51 9.44 -15.32
N TYR A 183 12.90 8.37 -14.80
CA TYR A 183 12.83 8.12 -13.36
C TYR A 183 14.16 7.62 -12.80
N LYS A 184 14.51 8.07 -11.60
CA LYS A 184 15.79 7.76 -10.95
C LYS A 184 15.61 7.58 -9.46
N LEU A 185 16.50 6.78 -8.84
CA LEU A 185 16.57 6.67 -7.40
C LEU A 185 16.91 8.02 -6.76
N TYR A 186 16.23 8.32 -5.65
CA TYR A 186 16.47 9.51 -4.88
C TYR A 186 17.85 9.47 -4.23
N ASN A 187 18.66 10.49 -4.51
CA ASN A 187 20.05 10.55 -4.05
C ASN A 187 20.50 11.99 -3.76
N LYS A 188 19.63 12.82 -3.18
CA LYS A 188 19.95 14.24 -2.87
C LYS A 188 20.90 14.38 -1.68
N TYR A 189 20.99 13.38 -0.79
CA TYR A 189 21.81 13.40 0.42
C TYR A 189 22.73 12.16 0.52
N PRO A 190 23.63 11.92 -0.44
CA PRO A 190 24.39 10.66 -0.53
C PRO A 190 25.30 10.39 0.68
N SER A 191 25.73 11.44 1.40
CA SER A 191 26.55 11.34 2.61
C SER A 191 25.73 11.05 3.88
N ASP A 192 24.44 11.37 3.89
CA ASP A 192 23.51 11.11 4.99
C ASP A 192 22.40 10.18 4.51
N LYS A 193 22.69 8.87 4.57
CA LYS A 193 21.81 7.83 4.02
C LYS A 193 20.46 7.76 4.73
N VAL A 194 20.41 8.09 6.02
CA VAL A 194 19.16 8.13 6.79
C VAL A 194 18.31 9.28 6.27
N LYS A 195 18.87 10.49 6.20
CA LYS A 195 18.17 11.65 5.64
C LYS A 195 17.77 11.45 4.18
N ASN A 196 18.63 10.86 3.37
CA ASN A 196 18.33 10.57 1.97
C ASN A 196 17.07 9.70 1.83
N TYR A 197 16.97 8.64 2.65
CA TYR A 197 15.80 7.77 2.62
C TYR A 197 14.57 8.42 3.26
N THR A 198 14.71 9.22 4.31
CA THR A 198 13.59 9.96 4.90
C THR A 198 13.00 10.95 3.91
N ASP A 199 13.84 11.75 3.25
CA ASP A 199 13.39 12.80 2.34
C ASP A 199 12.84 12.26 1.02
N LEU A 200 13.16 11.02 0.63
CA LEU A 200 12.52 10.32 -0.50
C LEU A 200 10.98 10.38 -0.40
N PHE A 201 10.42 10.25 0.80
CA PHE A 201 8.97 10.25 1.02
C PHE A 201 8.36 11.64 1.19
N LEU A 202 9.20 12.67 1.34
CA LEU A 202 8.77 14.03 1.67
C LEU A 202 8.97 15.00 0.50
N ASP A 203 9.85 14.67 -0.43
CA ASP A 203 10.20 15.55 -1.55
C ASP A 203 9.21 15.38 -2.74
N PRO A 204 8.32 16.36 -2.98
CA PRO A 204 7.36 16.28 -4.08
C PRO A 204 8.02 16.37 -5.46
N THR A 205 9.30 16.78 -5.52
CA THR A 205 10.09 16.93 -6.75
C THR A 205 11.00 15.74 -7.03
N SER A 206 10.94 14.68 -6.22
CA SER A 206 11.75 13.48 -6.40
C SER A 206 11.58 12.87 -7.80
N GLU A 207 12.70 12.58 -8.48
CA GLU A 207 12.72 11.83 -9.74
C GLU A 207 12.34 10.34 -9.54
N GLU A 208 12.18 9.88 -8.29
CA GLU A 208 11.69 8.53 -7.96
C GLU A 208 10.15 8.47 -7.91
N ASN A 209 9.48 9.63 -7.93
CA ASN A 209 8.02 9.74 -7.84
C ASN A 209 7.34 9.26 -9.14
N ILE A 210 7.00 7.98 -9.24
CA ILE A 210 6.31 7.40 -10.40
C ILE A 210 4.86 7.88 -10.50
N LEU A 211 4.07 7.66 -9.45
CA LEU A 211 2.68 8.12 -9.33
C LEU A 211 2.42 8.62 -7.92
N VAL A 212 2.01 9.87 -7.79
CA VAL A 212 1.77 10.54 -6.51
C VAL A 212 0.32 10.97 -6.40
N ARG A 213 -0.28 10.75 -5.24
CA ARG A 213 -1.60 11.29 -4.89
C ARG A 213 -1.40 12.50 -3.99
N ASP A 214 -1.92 13.64 -4.45
CA ASP A 214 -1.91 14.86 -3.66
C ASP A 214 -3.10 14.89 -2.68
N TYR A 215 -2.77 15.02 -1.41
CA TYR A 215 -3.72 15.15 -0.31
C TYR A 215 -3.94 16.62 0.01
N SER A 216 -5.20 17.06 0.02
CA SER A 216 -5.56 18.43 0.39
C SER A 216 -6.93 18.48 1.04
N ILE A 217 -7.05 19.31 2.08
CA ILE A 217 -8.32 19.60 2.75
C ILE A 217 -9.25 20.32 1.77
N THR A 218 -8.72 21.27 1.00
CA THR A 218 -9.47 22.06 0.01
C THR A 218 -10.10 21.17 -1.06
N THR A 219 -9.39 20.16 -1.53
CA THR A 219 -9.89 19.20 -2.54
C THR A 219 -10.61 18.00 -1.92
N ARG A 220 -10.80 17.99 -0.59
CA ARG A 220 -11.43 16.90 0.18
C ARG A 220 -10.76 15.53 0.01
N THR A 221 -9.49 15.51 -0.39
CA THR A 221 -8.70 14.28 -0.53
C THR A 221 -7.90 13.94 0.73
N ALA A 222 -7.73 14.88 1.68
CA ALA A 222 -6.96 14.70 2.91
C ALA A 222 -7.32 13.44 3.73
N HIS A 223 -6.34 12.87 4.43
CA HIS A 223 -6.52 11.72 5.33
C HIS A 223 -5.92 11.98 6.72
N SER A 224 -6.19 11.10 7.69
CA SER A 224 -5.66 11.21 9.05
C SER A 224 -4.48 10.27 9.36
N TRP A 225 -3.87 9.60 8.37
CA TRP A 225 -2.78 8.64 8.61
C TRP A 225 -1.67 9.22 9.49
N ASP A 226 -1.16 10.40 9.16
CA ASP A 226 -0.10 11.03 9.95
C ASP A 226 -0.52 11.25 11.40
N ALA A 227 -1.77 11.66 11.66
CA ALA A 227 -2.27 11.81 13.03
C ALA A 227 -2.33 10.43 13.72
N THR A 228 -3.02 9.47 13.10
CA THR A 228 -3.32 8.14 13.65
C THR A 228 -2.08 7.30 13.98
N PHE A 229 -1.02 7.44 13.19
CA PHE A 229 0.20 6.67 13.36
C PHE A 229 1.34 7.46 14.02
N SER A 230 1.21 8.78 14.20
CA SER A 230 2.20 9.55 14.93
C SER A 230 2.18 9.24 16.43
N PRO A 231 3.32 9.44 17.12
CA PRO A 231 3.37 9.39 18.58
C PRO A 231 2.37 10.36 19.22
N GLY A 232 1.82 9.99 20.37
CA GLY A 232 0.77 10.78 21.05
C GLY A 232 1.16 12.23 21.34
N PHE A 233 2.44 12.52 21.62
CA PHE A 233 2.90 13.90 21.85
C PHE A 233 2.90 14.78 20.58
N MET A 234 2.70 14.21 19.39
CA MET A 234 2.68 14.92 18.11
C MET A 234 1.26 15.18 17.57
N THR A 235 0.24 14.62 18.22
CA THR A 235 -1.15 14.65 17.76
C THR A 235 -2.11 14.93 18.93
N VAL A 236 -3.35 15.28 18.62
CA VAL A 236 -4.40 15.56 19.60
C VAL A 236 -5.29 14.32 19.75
N GLY A 237 -5.02 13.50 20.77
CA GLY A 237 -5.83 12.31 21.08
C GLY A 237 -5.00 11.03 21.27
N PRO A 238 -5.63 9.89 21.62
CA PRO A 238 -4.95 8.62 21.81
C PRO A 238 -4.59 8.01 20.44
N GLU A 239 -3.46 8.44 19.90
CA GLU A 239 -2.89 7.93 18.66
C GLU A 239 -1.43 7.58 18.87
N SER A 240 -1.00 6.50 18.24
CA SER A 240 0.33 5.84 18.23
C SER A 240 0.17 4.45 17.59
N ARG A 241 -0.67 4.31 16.56
CA ARG A 241 -1.17 2.97 16.15
C ARG A 241 -0.18 2.15 15.29
N ALA A 242 1.04 2.65 15.10
CA ALA A 242 2.11 1.96 14.39
C ALA A 242 3.10 1.38 15.40
N TYR A 243 3.07 0.05 15.57
CA TYR A 243 4.02 -0.68 16.40
C TYR A 243 4.78 -1.68 15.50
N PRO A 244 5.95 -1.32 14.98
CA PRO A 244 6.78 -2.24 14.20
C PRO A 244 7.07 -3.49 15.04
N THR A 245 6.80 -4.68 14.49
CA THR A 245 7.13 -5.93 15.19
C THR A 245 8.64 -6.19 15.15
N LEU A 246 9.15 -7.03 16.05
CA LEU A 246 10.56 -7.40 16.02
C LEU A 246 10.93 -8.09 14.71
N GLU A 247 10.05 -8.95 14.18
CA GLU A 247 10.27 -9.63 12.90
C GLU A 247 10.39 -8.63 11.74
N PHE A 248 9.63 -7.53 11.78
CA PHE A 248 9.76 -6.45 10.80
C PHE A 248 11.11 -5.74 10.95
N VAL A 249 11.49 -5.35 12.16
CA VAL A 249 12.78 -4.70 12.46
C VAL A 249 13.95 -5.58 12.02
N GLU A 250 13.87 -6.88 12.23
CA GLU A 250 14.95 -7.82 11.88
C GLU A 250 15.01 -8.17 10.37
N ARG A 251 14.08 -7.66 9.54
CA ARG A 251 14.20 -7.78 8.06
C ARG A 251 15.43 -7.07 7.52
N TRP A 252 15.96 -6.08 8.25
CA TRP A 252 17.17 -5.34 7.90
C TRP A 252 18.44 -5.94 8.53
N GLY A 253 18.31 -7.02 9.31
CA GLY A 253 19.40 -7.65 10.03
C GLY A 253 19.05 -7.82 11.51
N LYS A 254 19.66 -8.83 12.15
CA LYS A 254 19.51 -9.05 13.60
C LYS A 254 20.04 -7.84 14.35
N LEU A 255 19.32 -7.40 15.37
CA LEU A 255 19.79 -6.33 16.23
C LEU A 255 21.03 -6.82 17.03
N PRO A 256 22.10 -6.02 17.13
CA PRO A 256 23.29 -6.37 17.91
C PRO A 256 23.04 -6.14 19.39
N VAL A 257 22.12 -6.91 19.95
CA VAL A 257 21.73 -6.88 21.36
C VAL A 257 22.34 -8.03 22.15
N LEU A 258 23.07 -8.93 21.48
CA LEU A 258 23.80 -10.04 22.07
C LEU A 258 25.30 -9.91 21.78
N ASP A 259 26.13 -10.28 22.76
CA ASP A 259 27.58 -10.37 22.60
C ASP A 259 27.99 -11.68 21.90
N ALA A 260 29.30 -11.88 21.71
CA ALA A 260 29.84 -13.07 21.03
C ALA A 260 29.55 -14.41 21.74
N ASN A 261 29.02 -14.39 22.97
CA ASN A 261 28.64 -15.56 23.75
C ASN A 261 27.11 -15.64 23.95
N ASP A 262 26.33 -14.98 23.09
CA ASP A 262 24.86 -14.91 23.15
C ASP A 262 24.31 -14.28 24.44
N ARG A 263 25.09 -13.42 25.11
CA ARG A 263 24.64 -12.72 26.32
C ARG A 263 24.12 -11.33 25.99
N PRO A 264 23.03 -10.86 26.63
CA PRO A 264 22.52 -9.51 26.41
C PRO A 264 23.58 -8.43 26.65
N ILE A 265 23.74 -7.53 25.68
CA ILE A 265 24.56 -6.33 25.81
C ILE A 265 23.84 -5.32 26.70
N LYS A 266 24.56 -4.75 27.66
CA LYS A 266 24.07 -3.64 28.48
C LYS A 266 24.49 -2.32 27.84
N PHE A 267 23.51 -1.48 27.55
CA PHE A 267 23.72 -0.12 27.04
C PHE A 267 23.69 0.88 28.19
N ASN A 268 24.50 1.94 28.10
CA ASN A 268 24.53 3.00 29.12
C ASN A 268 23.46 4.05 28.85
N ASN A 269 23.11 4.25 27.58
CA ASN A 269 22.04 5.13 27.13
C ASN A 269 21.12 4.39 26.16
N LEU A 270 19.84 4.76 26.14
CA LEU A 270 18.84 4.20 25.21
C LEU A 270 19.25 4.37 23.74
N ALA A 271 19.90 5.48 23.40
CA ALA A 271 20.35 5.77 22.04
C ALA A 271 21.58 4.96 21.59
N ASP A 272 22.28 4.27 22.51
CA ASP A 272 23.52 3.56 22.18
C ASP A 272 23.28 2.47 21.12
N LEU A 273 22.11 1.80 21.14
CA LEU A 273 21.77 0.78 20.15
C LEU A 273 21.76 1.36 18.73
N MET A 274 21.31 2.59 18.51
CA MET A 274 21.39 3.19 17.18
C MET A 274 22.78 3.73 16.87
N ASN A 275 23.37 4.44 17.84
CA ASN A 275 24.58 5.23 17.62
C ASN A 275 25.84 4.37 17.45
N ASN A 276 25.89 3.20 18.08
CA ASN A 276 27.11 2.39 18.19
C ASN A 276 27.05 1.07 17.40
N SER A 277 25.97 0.82 16.67
CA SER A 277 25.67 -0.51 16.12
C SER A 277 25.68 -0.60 14.60
N ASN A 278 26.00 0.49 13.89
CA ASN A 278 25.98 0.56 12.43
C ASN A 278 24.71 -0.07 11.82
N LEU A 279 23.55 0.26 12.39
CA LEU A 279 22.26 -0.24 11.92
C LEU A 279 21.99 0.24 10.48
N GLU A 280 21.22 -0.54 9.75
CA GLU A 280 20.91 -0.25 8.36
C GLU A 280 20.18 1.11 8.24
N PRO A 281 20.59 2.03 7.34
CA PRO A 281 20.04 3.38 7.30
C PRO A 281 18.53 3.49 7.03
N ARG A 282 17.94 2.57 6.26
CA ARG A 282 16.49 2.56 6.01
C ARG A 282 15.72 2.09 7.24
N LEU A 283 16.28 1.17 8.03
CA LEU A 283 15.73 0.83 9.35
C LEU A 283 15.65 2.08 10.24
N LEU A 284 16.76 2.83 10.35
CA LEU A 284 16.81 4.07 11.15
C LEU A 284 15.88 5.18 10.61
N ALA A 285 15.64 5.23 9.30
CA ALA A 285 14.71 6.17 8.68
C ALA A 285 13.23 5.75 8.80
N THR A 286 12.95 4.46 9.07
CA THR A 286 11.59 3.89 9.11
C THR A 286 11.08 3.69 10.53
N VAL A 287 11.96 3.34 11.48
CA VAL A 287 11.61 2.96 12.85
C VAL A 287 12.29 3.88 13.85
N TYR A 288 11.51 4.48 14.75
CA TYR A 288 12.02 5.18 15.91
C TYR A 288 12.37 4.17 17.02
N PHE A 289 13.64 4.14 17.43
CA PHE A 289 14.10 3.37 18.58
C PHE A 289 14.04 4.21 19.87
N PRO A 290 14.11 3.57 21.05
CA PRO A 290 14.32 4.29 22.30
C PRO A 290 15.52 5.23 22.21
N GLY A 291 15.36 6.48 22.64
CA GLY A 291 16.40 7.51 22.53
C GLY A 291 16.51 8.20 21.17
N ALA A 292 15.69 7.84 20.16
CA ALA A 292 15.62 8.56 18.90
C ALA A 292 15.07 9.97 19.11
N THR A 293 15.38 10.92 18.23
CA THR A 293 14.89 12.30 18.34
C THR A 293 14.14 12.72 17.08
N LEU A 294 12.98 13.35 17.28
CA LEU A 294 12.18 13.95 16.21
C LEU A 294 11.70 15.33 16.67
N ARG A 295 12.01 16.37 15.88
CA ARG A 295 11.61 17.77 16.15
C ARG A 295 11.96 18.25 17.57
N GLY A 296 13.14 17.88 18.06
CA GLY A 296 13.63 18.26 19.39
C GLY A 296 12.99 17.51 20.56
N LYS A 297 12.19 16.47 20.29
CA LYS A 297 11.65 15.56 21.30
C LYS A 297 12.30 14.19 21.18
N THR A 298 12.68 13.60 22.30
CA THR A 298 13.28 12.27 22.36
C THR A 298 12.19 11.23 22.61
N PHE A 299 12.22 10.15 21.85
CA PHE A 299 11.37 8.99 22.05
C PHE A 299 11.80 8.29 23.33
N ASP A 300 10.92 8.31 24.32
CA ASP A 300 11.01 7.42 25.47
C ASP A 300 10.24 6.14 25.15
N THR A 301 10.76 5.00 25.58
CA THR A 301 10.07 3.72 25.49
C THR A 301 10.20 3.04 26.83
N GLN A 302 9.18 3.23 27.64
CA GLN A 302 9.16 2.66 28.97
C GLN A 302 8.56 1.26 28.93
N ARG A 303 9.36 0.28 29.33
CA ARG A 303 8.86 -1.00 29.80
C ARG A 303 8.82 -0.93 31.32
N GLY A 304 7.66 -0.61 31.88
CA GLY A 304 7.49 -0.61 33.34
C GLY A 304 7.56 -2.02 33.91
N LEU A 305 8.38 -2.22 34.95
CA LEU A 305 8.04 -3.14 36.02
C LEU A 305 7.19 -2.36 37.02
N TYR A 306 6.00 -2.86 37.31
CA TYR A 306 5.04 -2.19 38.19
C TYR A 306 5.53 -2.23 39.63
N GLU A 307 6.27 -1.21 40.09
CA GLU A 307 6.72 -1.20 41.48
C GLU A 307 5.64 -0.72 42.46
N ASN A 308 4.63 0.04 42.01
CA ASN A 308 3.66 0.69 42.92
C ASN A 308 2.19 0.77 42.43
N MET A 309 1.80 0.04 41.38
CA MET A 309 0.44 0.14 40.81
C MET A 309 -0.59 -0.84 41.38
N PHE A 310 -0.14 -1.94 41.97
CA PHE A 310 -1.01 -2.88 42.65
C PHE A 310 -0.28 -3.44 43.87
N THR A 311 -1.01 -3.60 44.97
CA THR A 311 -0.51 -4.28 46.16
C THR A 311 -0.63 -5.79 45.94
N GLY A 312 0.49 -6.49 45.80
CA GLY A 312 0.51 -7.96 45.69
C GLY A 312 1.30 -8.51 44.51
N THR A 313 1.04 -9.77 44.15
CA THR A 313 1.77 -10.47 43.09
C THR A 313 1.10 -10.32 41.73
N VAL A 314 1.87 -10.37 40.65
CA VAL A 314 1.35 -10.38 39.26
C VAL A 314 0.34 -11.50 39.05
N THR A 315 0.57 -12.67 39.66
CA THR A 315 -0.33 -13.83 39.60
C THR A 315 -1.72 -13.51 40.14
N GLN A 316 -1.82 -12.75 41.24
CA GLN A 316 -3.11 -12.34 41.80
C GLN A 316 -3.84 -11.33 40.89
N GLU A 317 -3.10 -10.43 40.25
CA GLU A 317 -3.69 -9.43 39.34
C GLU A 317 -4.28 -10.09 38.08
N VAL A 318 -3.57 -11.06 37.49
CA VAL A 318 -4.05 -11.77 36.29
C VAL A 318 -5.21 -12.72 36.57
N THR A 319 -5.40 -13.15 37.82
CA THR A 319 -6.57 -13.95 38.21
C THR A 319 -7.86 -13.12 38.33
N LYS A 320 -7.77 -11.78 38.35
CA LYS A 320 -8.96 -10.92 38.32
C LYS A 320 -9.65 -11.02 36.95
N PRO A 321 -10.99 -10.89 36.91
CA PRO A 321 -11.73 -10.64 35.69
C PRO A 321 -11.13 -9.44 34.93
N LEU A 322 -11.13 -9.49 33.59
CA LEU A 322 -10.39 -8.56 32.73
C LEU A 322 -10.75 -7.08 33.04
N GLU A 323 -12.03 -6.84 33.33
CA GLU A 323 -12.64 -5.57 33.68
C GLU A 323 -12.29 -5.03 35.07
N ALA A 324 -11.74 -5.87 35.96
CA ALA A 324 -11.35 -5.53 37.33
C ALA A 324 -9.84 -5.41 37.52
N ARG A 325 -9.07 -5.58 36.43
CA ARG A 325 -7.61 -5.42 36.43
C ARG A 325 -7.25 -3.94 36.41
N THR A 326 -6.27 -3.56 37.22
CA THR A 326 -5.68 -2.22 37.13
C THR A 326 -4.96 -2.10 35.77
N SER A 327 -5.39 -1.17 34.90
CA SER A 327 -4.81 -0.97 33.56
C SER A 327 -4.30 0.46 33.37
N ILE A 328 -3.12 0.61 32.73
CA ILE A 328 -2.67 1.86 32.12
C ILE A 328 -2.99 1.76 30.62
N THR A 329 -3.67 2.76 30.05
CA THR A 329 -3.70 2.92 28.60
C THR A 329 -2.41 3.61 28.16
N SER A 330 -1.86 3.28 27.00
CA SER A 330 -0.61 3.88 26.46
C SER A 330 -0.64 5.41 26.25
N SER A 331 -1.66 6.07 26.75
CA SER A 331 -1.96 7.50 26.68
C SER A 331 -1.89 8.20 28.04
N ASP A 332 -1.48 7.52 29.13
CA ASP A 332 -1.38 8.13 30.45
C ASP A 332 -0.14 9.04 30.50
N PRO A 333 -0.30 10.37 30.58
CA PRO A 333 0.80 11.33 30.39
C PRO A 333 1.81 11.36 31.56
N ASN A 334 1.65 10.47 32.55
CA ASN A 334 2.53 10.36 33.72
C ASN A 334 3.39 9.08 33.72
N THR A 335 3.45 8.33 32.61
CA THR A 335 4.52 7.36 32.37
C THR A 335 5.67 8.04 31.65
#